data_AF-F6G7L3-F1
#
_entry.id   AF-F6G7L3-F1
#
_cell.length_a   1.000
_cell.length_b   1.000
_cell.length_c   1.000
_cell.angle_alpha   90.00
_cell.angle_beta   90.00
_cell.angle_gamma   90.00
#
_symmetry.space_group_name_H-M   'P 1'
#
loop_
_entity.id
_entity.type
_entity.pdbx_description
1 polymer ?
#
loop_
_entity_poly.entity_id
_entity_poly.type
_entity_poly.pdbx_seq_one_letter_code
_entity_poly.pdbx_strand_id
1 'polypeptide(L)'
;MAYLNRSKATLRVMGDDLDPEEISRLLGCQPTTAQYKGEEIVGRRSGRTRLAKFGMWRLTAMPREPEDIDGQIAELFGQLVDNPEIWRAIAQRYTVDLFCGLFMKHGNEGFSLSPASLLALGLRHVEIGFDLYGPDDDSPA
;
A
#
# COMPACT_ATOMS: atom_id res chain seq x y z
N MET A 1 23.40 12.81 -3.35
CA MET A 1 22.49 11.95 -2.57
C MET A 1 22.49 10.60 -3.24
N ALA A 2 22.61 9.52 -2.47
CA ALA A 2 22.41 8.19 -3.02
C ALA A 2 20.90 7.98 -3.27
N TYR A 3 20.55 7.33 -4.37
CA TYR A 3 19.15 7.01 -4.67
C TYR A 3 18.71 5.84 -3.82
N LEU A 4 17.49 5.92 -3.28
CA LEU A 4 16.90 4.82 -2.54
C LEU A 4 16.86 3.56 -3.40
N ASN A 5 17.35 2.45 -2.87
CA ASN A 5 17.59 1.26 -3.69
C ASN A 5 16.29 0.63 -4.20
N ARG A 6 15.31 0.37 -3.34
CA ARG A 6 14.10 -0.37 -3.75
C ARG A 6 12.86 0.08 -3.02
N SER A 7 11.72 0.06 -3.71
CA SER A 7 10.40 0.29 -3.11
C SER A 7 9.38 -0.81 -3.39
N LYS A 8 8.43 -0.91 -2.45
CA LYS A 8 7.18 -1.65 -2.60
C LYS A 8 6.03 -0.81 -2.08
N ALA A 9 5.06 -0.50 -2.95
CA ALA A 9 3.85 0.20 -2.56
C ALA A 9 2.64 -0.73 -2.56
N THR A 10 1.73 -0.56 -1.60
CA THR A 10 0.45 -1.27 -1.55
C THR A 10 -0.63 -0.31 -1.07
N LEU A 11 -1.64 -0.09 -1.90
CA LEU A 11 -2.86 0.60 -1.51
C LEU A 11 -3.68 -0.34 -0.63
N ARG A 12 -4.19 0.16 0.49
CA ARG A 12 -4.97 -0.60 1.46
C ARG A 12 -6.25 0.15 1.80
N VAL A 13 -7.35 -0.58 1.82
CA VAL A 13 -8.61 -0.16 2.43
C VAL A 13 -8.89 -1.11 3.58
N MET A 14 -9.18 -0.57 4.77
CA MET A 14 -9.29 -1.33 6.01
C MET A 14 -10.51 -0.90 6.82
N GLY A 15 -11.24 -1.87 7.36
CA GLY A 15 -12.35 -1.61 8.26
C GLY A 15 -12.97 -2.86 8.84
N ASP A 16 -13.70 -2.70 9.93
CA ASP A 16 -14.30 -3.83 10.65
C ASP A 16 -15.42 -4.52 9.86
N ASP A 17 -16.23 -3.74 9.14
CA ASP A 17 -17.34 -4.15 8.28
C ASP A 17 -16.98 -4.10 6.80
N LEU A 18 -15.69 -4.04 6.47
CA LEU A 18 -15.23 -3.97 5.08
C LEU A 18 -15.55 -5.28 4.35
N ASP A 19 -16.34 -5.16 3.28
CA ASP A 19 -16.57 -6.20 2.27
C ASP A 19 -15.65 -5.97 1.06
N PRO A 20 -14.64 -6.82 0.82
CA PRO A 20 -13.75 -6.70 -0.34
C PRO A 20 -14.48 -6.64 -1.69
N GLU A 21 -15.62 -7.33 -1.85
CA GLU A 21 -16.37 -7.31 -3.12
C GLU A 21 -17.13 -5.98 -3.32
N GLU A 22 -17.56 -5.33 -2.24
CA GLU A 22 -18.06 -3.95 -2.29
C GLU A 22 -16.95 -3.00 -2.76
N ILE A 23 -15.75 -3.09 -2.16
CA ILE A 23 -14.61 -2.24 -2.53
C ILE A 23 -14.19 -2.48 -3.99
N SER A 24 -14.12 -3.74 -4.44
CA SER A 24 -13.78 -4.06 -5.83
C SER A 24 -14.77 -3.46 -6.83
N ARG A 25 -16.07 -3.51 -6.54
CA ARG A 25 -17.10 -2.91 -7.39
C ARG A 25 -17.01 -1.39 -7.43
N LEU A 26 -16.78 -0.75 -6.28
CA LEU A 26 -16.65 0.71 -6.19
C LEU A 26 -15.40 1.22 -6.92
N LEU A 27 -14.26 0.53 -6.76
CA LEU A 27 -12.98 0.94 -7.35
C LEU A 27 -12.77 0.42 -8.78
N GLY A 28 -13.64 -0.47 -9.27
CA GLY A 28 -13.58 -1.01 -10.63
C GLY A 28 -12.43 -1.99 -10.88
N CYS A 29 -11.82 -2.53 -9.82
CA CYS A 29 -10.63 -3.38 -9.89
C CYS A 29 -10.69 -4.47 -8.82
N GLN A 30 -10.13 -5.65 -9.10
CA GLN A 30 -9.97 -6.72 -8.11
C GLN A 30 -8.67 -6.52 -7.32
N PRO A 31 -8.64 -6.86 -6.01
CA PRO A 31 -7.45 -6.71 -5.20
C PRO A 31 -6.39 -7.72 -5.59
N THR A 32 -5.13 -7.43 -5.31
CA THR A 32 -4.07 -8.46 -5.30
C THR A 32 -4.29 -9.44 -4.16
N THR A 33 -4.77 -8.95 -3.01
CA THR A 33 -5.15 -9.78 -1.87
C THR A 33 -6.26 -9.13 -1.06
N ALA A 34 -7.17 -9.94 -0.54
CA ALA A 34 -8.21 -9.50 0.38
C ALA A 34 -8.24 -10.40 1.62
N GLN A 35 -8.94 -9.94 2.66
CA GLN A 35 -9.37 -10.76 3.78
C GLN A 35 -10.70 -10.24 4.32
N TYR A 36 -11.52 -11.15 4.83
CA TYR A 36 -12.75 -10.83 5.56
C TYR A 36 -12.49 -10.83 7.06
N LYS A 37 -13.22 -10.01 7.82
CA LYS A 37 -13.19 -10.12 9.30
C LYS A 37 -13.64 -11.51 9.72
N GLY A 38 -12.91 -12.12 10.65
CA GLY A 38 -13.16 -13.48 11.12
C GLY A 38 -12.57 -14.59 10.25
N GLU A 39 -11.96 -14.25 9.11
CA GLU A 39 -11.30 -15.25 8.27
C GLU A 39 -10.06 -15.85 8.95
N GLU A 40 -9.88 -17.17 8.83
CA GLU A 40 -8.69 -17.87 9.29
C GLU A 40 -7.51 -17.63 8.32
N ILE A 41 -6.51 -16.90 8.79
CA ILE A 41 -5.30 -16.60 8.03
C ILE A 41 -4.14 -17.39 8.60
N VAL A 42 -3.56 -18.26 7.76
CA VAL A 42 -2.36 -19.02 8.08
C VAL A 42 -1.12 -18.18 7.79
N GLY A 43 -0.32 -17.92 8.82
CA GLY A 43 0.94 -17.20 8.68
C GLY A 43 1.94 -17.97 7.83
N ARG A 44 2.29 -17.44 6.65
CA ARG A 44 3.18 -18.13 5.68
C ARG A 44 4.53 -18.60 6.26
N ARG A 45 5.10 -17.87 7.23
CA ARG A 45 6.40 -18.22 7.85
C ARG A 45 6.26 -19.05 9.13
N SER A 46 5.23 -18.81 9.94
CA SER A 46 5.09 -19.45 11.26
C SER A 46 4.18 -20.68 11.24
N GLY A 47 3.38 -20.87 10.18
CA GLY A 47 2.32 -21.88 10.11
C GLY A 47 1.16 -21.63 11.08
N ARG A 48 1.22 -20.56 11.89
CA ARG A 48 0.20 -20.26 12.90
C ARG A 48 -1.02 -19.63 12.24
N THR A 49 -2.19 -20.17 12.57
CA THR A 49 -3.48 -19.58 12.19
C THR A 49 -3.81 -18.43 13.13
N ARG A 50 -4.30 -17.32 12.57
CA ARG A 50 -4.95 -16.23 13.30
C ARG A 50 -6.29 -15.91 12.66
N LEU A 51 -7.24 -15.44 13.45
CA LEU A 51 -8.45 -14.82 12.91
C LEU A 51 -8.15 -13.37 12.49
N ALA A 52 -8.64 -12.98 11.32
CA ALA A 52 -8.61 -11.61 10.86
C ALA A 52 -9.48 -10.73 11.75
N LYS A 53 -8.89 -9.70 12.37
CA LYS A 53 -9.61 -8.81 13.29
C LYS A 53 -10.54 -7.82 12.55
N PHE A 54 -10.24 -7.54 11.29
CA PHE A 54 -10.93 -6.58 10.44
C PHE A 54 -10.84 -7.03 8.97
N GLY A 55 -11.73 -6.53 8.12
CA GLY A 55 -11.70 -6.72 6.67
C GLY A 55 -10.66 -5.81 6.01
N MET A 56 -10.00 -6.31 4.98
CA MET A 56 -8.94 -5.59 4.29
C MET A 56 -8.95 -5.91 2.80
N TRP A 57 -8.85 -4.87 1.99
CA TRP A 57 -8.69 -4.93 0.54
C TRP A 57 -7.34 -4.31 0.18
N ARG A 58 -6.52 -5.00 -0.63
CA ARG A 58 -5.16 -4.54 -0.98
C ARG A 58 -4.91 -4.64 -2.48
N LEU A 59 -4.30 -3.60 -3.02
CA LEU A 59 -3.73 -3.59 -4.37
C LEU A 59 -2.25 -3.27 -4.28
N THR A 60 -1.41 -4.17 -4.77
CA THR A 60 0.05 -4.09 -4.65
C THR A 60 0.66 -3.81 -6.02
N ALA A 61 1.48 -2.77 -6.10
CA ALA A 61 2.23 -2.43 -7.31
C ALA A 61 3.39 -3.40 -7.51
N MET A 62 3.89 -3.50 -8.74
CA MET A 62 5.16 -4.17 -8.98
C MET A 62 6.30 -3.48 -8.21
N PRO A 63 7.19 -4.23 -7.52
CA PRO A 63 8.37 -3.67 -6.88
C PRO A 63 9.27 -2.93 -7.87
N ARG A 64 9.95 -1.87 -7.43
CA ARG A 64 10.84 -1.05 -8.27
C ARG A 64 12.25 -1.01 -7.69
N GLU A 65 13.26 -1.19 -8.55
CA GLU A 65 14.69 -1.07 -8.26
C GLU A 65 15.38 -0.43 -9.49
N PRO A 66 15.87 0.83 -9.43
CA PRO A 66 15.85 1.73 -8.27
C PRO A 66 14.42 2.05 -7.78
N GLU A 67 14.30 2.63 -6.58
CA GLU A 67 13.00 3.07 -6.05
C GLU A 67 12.26 4.02 -7.02
N ASP A 68 10.94 3.86 -7.09
CA ASP A 68 10.04 4.70 -7.88
C ASP A 68 8.61 4.68 -7.30
N ILE A 69 8.38 5.35 -6.18
CA ILE A 69 7.04 5.48 -5.56
C ILE A 69 6.10 6.27 -6.47
N ASP A 70 6.57 7.31 -7.18
CA ASP A 70 5.74 8.06 -8.12
C ASP A 70 5.17 7.16 -9.22
N GLY A 71 6.01 6.31 -9.83
CA GLY A 71 5.58 5.31 -10.81
C GLY A 71 4.65 4.26 -10.22
N GLN A 72 4.87 3.82 -8.97
CA GLN A 72 3.97 2.89 -8.30
C GLN A 72 2.60 3.51 -7.95
N ILE A 73 2.55 4.80 -7.60
CA ILE A 73 1.29 5.54 -7.42
C ILE A 73 0.53 5.61 -8.74
N ALA A 74 1.21 5.97 -9.83
CA ALA A 74 0.61 6.02 -11.16
C ALA A 74 0.10 4.64 -11.61
N GLU A 75 0.87 3.58 -11.38
CA GLU A 75 0.48 2.19 -11.68
C GLU A 75 -0.77 1.76 -10.91
N LEU A 76 -0.83 2.06 -9.61
CA LEU A 76 -1.98 1.69 -8.77
C LEU A 76 -3.22 2.48 -9.19
N PHE A 77 -3.15 3.81 -9.24
CA PHE A 77 -4.32 4.63 -9.53
C PHE A 77 -4.76 4.55 -10.99
N GLY A 78 -3.87 4.21 -11.92
CA GLY A 78 -4.25 3.93 -13.32
C GLY A 78 -5.15 2.70 -13.49
N GLN A 79 -5.23 1.82 -12.50
CA GLN A 79 -6.13 0.65 -12.50
C GLN A 79 -7.50 0.93 -11.87
N LEU A 80 -7.65 2.08 -11.20
CA LEU A 80 -8.82 2.38 -10.37
C LEU A 80 -9.68 3.48 -10.98
N VAL A 81 -10.96 3.48 -10.61
CA VAL A 81 -11.87 4.56 -10.99
C VAL A 81 -11.36 5.91 -10.45
N ASP A 82 -11.27 6.89 -11.36
CA ASP A 82 -10.92 8.28 -11.04
C ASP A 82 -12.17 9.11 -10.72
N ASN A 83 -12.88 8.74 -9.64
CA ASN A 83 -14.08 9.44 -9.18
C ASN A 83 -13.91 9.88 -7.71
N PRO A 84 -13.67 11.17 -7.44
CA PRO A 84 -13.47 11.70 -6.08
C PRO A 84 -14.62 11.39 -5.11
N GLU A 85 -15.85 11.31 -5.59
CA GLU A 85 -17.02 11.04 -4.76
C GLU A 85 -16.99 9.61 -4.18
N ILE A 86 -16.54 8.65 -5.00
CA ILE A 86 -16.36 7.26 -4.57
C ILE A 86 -15.26 7.17 -3.51
N TRP A 87 -14.11 7.80 -3.76
CA TRP A 87 -13.00 7.82 -2.81
C TRP A 87 -13.38 8.47 -1.49
N ARG A 88 -14.11 9.59 -1.52
CA ARG A 88 -14.62 10.24 -0.31
C ARG A 88 -15.58 9.33 0.46
N ALA A 89 -16.50 8.64 -0.23
CA ALA A 89 -17.43 7.71 0.42
C ALA A 89 -16.71 6.53 1.09
N ILE A 90 -15.67 5.99 0.43
CA ILE A 90 -14.82 4.93 1.01
C ILE A 90 -14.08 5.46 2.24
N ALA A 91 -13.40 6.61 2.13
CA ALA A 91 -12.59 7.19 3.21
C ALA A 91 -13.42 7.67 4.42
N GLN A 92 -14.72 7.91 4.24
CA GLN A 92 -15.64 8.20 5.36
C GLN A 92 -15.98 6.96 6.20
N ARG A 93 -15.90 5.76 5.62
CA ARG A 93 -16.25 4.49 6.27
C ARG A 93 -15.02 3.71 6.71
N TYR A 94 -13.93 3.83 5.96
CA TYR A 94 -12.76 2.97 6.05
C TYR A 94 -11.47 3.78 6.11
N THR A 95 -10.44 3.21 6.73
CA THR A 95 -9.09 3.74 6.62
C THR A 95 -8.54 3.39 5.25
N VAL A 96 -8.06 4.41 4.52
CA VAL A 96 -7.41 4.25 3.22
C VAL A 96 -5.99 4.77 3.31
N ASP A 97 -5.01 3.92 3.04
CA ASP A 97 -3.61 4.34 3.00
C ASP A 97 -2.82 3.68 1.86
N LEU A 98 -1.70 4.31 1.52
CA LEU A 98 -0.65 3.74 0.70
C LEU A 98 0.52 3.38 1.60
N PHE A 99 0.72 2.08 1.82
CA PHE A 99 1.87 1.56 2.53
C PHE A 99 3.07 1.42 1.61
N CYS A 100 4.17 2.07 1.96
CA CYS A 100 5.42 2.08 1.20
C CYS A 100 6.56 1.48 2.03
N GLY A 101 7.00 0.28 1.65
CA GLY A 101 8.25 -0.30 2.16
C GLY A 101 9.42 0.23 1.33
N LEU A 102 10.35 0.91 1.99
CA LEU A 102 11.52 1.56 1.38
C LEU A 102 12.79 0.88 1.89
N PHE A 103 13.58 0.31 0.99
CA PHE A 103 14.75 -0.50 1.34
C PHE A 103 16.02 0.20 0.89
N MET A 104 16.85 0.59 1.87
CA MET A 104 18.11 1.27 1.63
C MET A 104 19.22 0.27 1.33
N LYS A 105 20.16 0.63 0.47
CA LYS A 105 21.42 -0.13 0.28
C LYS A 105 22.57 0.45 1.09
N HIS A 106 22.55 1.75 1.28
CA HIS A 106 23.53 2.52 2.04
C HIS A 106 22.84 3.57 2.92
N GLY A 107 23.54 4.05 3.94
CA GLY A 107 23.08 5.20 4.73
C GLY A 107 22.94 6.46 3.87
N ASN A 108 22.03 7.35 4.26
CA ASN A 108 21.77 8.65 3.60
C ASN A 108 21.30 8.55 2.14
N GLU A 109 20.54 7.50 1.82
CA GLU A 109 19.71 7.46 0.60
C GLU A 109 18.44 8.30 0.77
N GLY A 110 17.92 8.81 -0.36
CA GLY A 110 16.70 9.60 -0.34
C GLY A 110 16.01 9.62 -1.69
N PHE A 111 14.78 10.11 -1.67
CA PHE A 111 13.92 10.29 -2.83
C PHE A 111 12.97 11.47 -2.55
N SER A 112 12.17 11.83 -3.54
CA SER A 112 11.13 12.84 -3.40
C SER A 112 9.89 12.37 -4.09
N LEU A 113 8.74 12.77 -3.56
CA LEU A 113 7.46 12.56 -4.24
C LEU A 113 7.11 13.78 -5.07
N SER A 114 6.63 13.52 -6.28
CA SER A 114 6.13 14.58 -7.13
C SER A 114 4.90 15.26 -6.50
N PRO A 115 4.72 16.58 -6.72
CA PRO A 115 3.49 17.26 -6.33
C PRO A 115 2.23 16.63 -6.94
N ALA A 116 2.35 16.04 -8.13
CA ALA A 116 1.25 15.35 -8.80
C ALA A 116 0.79 14.11 -8.02
N SER A 117 1.73 13.30 -7.51
CA SER A 117 1.41 12.15 -6.66
C SER A 117 0.81 12.57 -5.33
N LEU A 118 1.35 13.61 -4.70
CA LEU A 118 0.79 14.16 -3.46
C LEU A 118 -0.65 14.65 -3.65
N LEU A 119 -0.92 15.33 -4.76
CA LEU A 119 -2.28 15.75 -5.12
C LEU A 119 -3.19 14.54 -5.40
N ALA A 120 -2.71 13.54 -6.14
CA ALA A 120 -3.50 12.35 -6.47
C ALA A 120 -3.91 11.58 -5.21
N LEU A 121 -3.01 11.46 -4.22
CA LEU A 121 -3.28 10.90 -2.90
C LEU A 121 -4.29 11.75 -2.13
N GLY A 122 -4.07 13.06 -2.06
CA GLY A 122 -4.92 13.99 -1.32
C GLY A 122 -6.36 14.03 -1.84
N LEU A 123 -6.55 14.07 -3.16
CA LEU A 123 -7.88 14.03 -3.79
C LEU A 123 -8.65 12.73 -3.50
N ARG A 124 -7.94 11.65 -3.18
CA ARG A 124 -8.49 10.34 -2.88
C ARG A 124 -8.57 10.05 -1.38
N HIS A 125 -8.21 11.03 -0.54
CA HIS A 125 -8.12 10.87 0.92
C HIS A 125 -7.23 9.70 1.35
N VAL A 126 -6.13 9.48 0.62
CA VAL A 126 -5.17 8.40 0.90
C VAL A 126 -4.00 8.97 1.69
N GLU A 127 -3.84 8.50 2.93
CA GLU A 127 -2.62 8.75 3.70
C GLU A 127 -1.46 7.94 3.12
N ILE A 128 -0.26 8.49 3.08
CA ILE A 128 0.94 7.72 2.68
C ILE A 128 1.80 7.43 3.90
N GLY A 129 2.09 6.15 4.13
CA GLY A 129 2.93 5.67 5.23
C GLY A 129 4.21 5.03 4.72
N PHE A 130 5.33 5.35 5.36
CA PHE A 130 6.65 4.85 4.99
C PHE A 130 7.25 3.98 6.10
N ASP A 131 7.61 2.75 5.74
CA ASP A 131 8.52 1.94 6.54
C ASP A 131 9.91 2.02 5.91
N LEU A 132 10.86 2.60 6.64
CA LEU A 132 12.25 2.73 6.22
C LEU A 132 13.07 1.54 6.76
N TYR A 133 13.56 0.70 5.86
CA TYR A 133 14.45 -0.41 6.16
C TYR A 133 15.87 0.00 5.81
N GLY A 134 16.72 0.15 6.84
CA GLY A 134 18.14 0.44 6.69
C GLY A 134 18.89 -0.69 5.97
N PRO A 135 20.15 -0.45 5.56
CA PRO A 135 20.99 -1.52 5.04
C PRO A 135 21.09 -2.67 6.05
N ASP A 136 21.02 -3.90 5.57
CA ASP A 136 21.32 -5.06 6.40
C ASP A 136 22.76 -4.90 6.94
N ASP A 137 22.93 -4.97 8.26
CA ASP A 137 24.25 -5.05 8.88
C ASP A 137 24.86 -6.42 8.53
N ASP A 138 25.41 -6.56 7.33
CA ASP A 138 26.41 -7.57 7.02
C ASP A 138 27.73 -7.17 7.68
N SER A 139 27.73 -7.06 9.01
CA SER A 139 28.94 -7.04 9.81
C SER A 139 29.18 -8.45 10.33
N PRO A 140 30.11 -9.24 9.74
CA PRO A 140 30.73 -10.30 10.53
C PRO A 140 31.43 -9.62 11.71
N ALA A 141 31.04 -10.00 12.92
CA ALA A 141 31.74 -9.65 14.15
C ALA A 141 33.19 -10.14 14.15
#